data_AF-A0A8T3V4U4-F1
#
_entry.id   AF-A0A8T3V4U4-F1
#
_cell.length_a   1.000
_cell.length_b   1.000
_cell.length_c   1.000
_cell.angle_alpha   90.00
_cell.angle_beta   90.00
_cell.angle_gamma   90.00
#
_symmetry.space_group_name_H-M   'P 1'
#
loop_
_entity.id
_entity.type
_entity.pdbx_description
1 polymer ?
#
loop_
_entity_poly.entity_id
_entity_poly.type
_entity_poly.pdbx_seq_one_letter_code
_entity_poly.pdbx_strand_id
1 'polypeptide(L)'
;MITDRAGDYLVDVAMASVKYHLDTGKTLVKPDDYPIELDEKLGVFVTINKNNKLRGCIGYAEPVKPAIDATIDVAIAAAFEDPRFNQISEKEFEELEFEVTVLTKPEMIVVAHPDQYFDEIEIGRDGLIIQKG
;
A
#
# COMPACT_ATOMS: atom_id res chain seq x y z
N MET A 1 -14.19 1.89 6.02
CA MET A 1 -14.23 2.52 4.68
C MET A 1 -13.37 3.77 4.77
N ILE A 2 -12.33 3.88 3.93
CA ILE A 2 -11.43 5.03 3.91
C ILE A 2 -12.16 6.19 3.23
N THR A 3 -12.13 7.36 3.86
CA THR A 3 -12.67 8.59 3.27
C THR A 3 -11.65 9.20 2.31
N ASP A 4 -12.07 10.03 1.35
CA ASP A 4 -11.15 10.71 0.42
C ASP A 4 -10.07 11.49 1.19
N ARG A 5 -10.45 12.18 2.26
CA ARG A 5 -9.53 12.88 3.16
C ARG A 5 -8.48 11.95 3.77
N ALA A 6 -8.87 10.76 4.19
CA ALA A 6 -7.94 9.77 4.74
C ALA A 6 -7.06 9.16 3.65
N GLY A 7 -7.58 9.00 2.43
CA GLY A 7 -6.82 8.58 1.26
C GLY A 7 -5.72 9.59 0.90
N ASP A 8 -6.08 10.87 0.77
CA ASP A 8 -5.13 11.97 0.51
C ASP A 8 -4.02 11.99 1.57
N TYR A 9 -4.41 11.85 2.84
CA TYR A 9 -3.46 11.80 3.95
C TYR A 9 -2.47 10.63 3.84
N LEU A 10 -2.91 9.44 3.42
CA LEU A 10 -2.02 8.31 3.21
C LEU A 10 -1.01 8.55 2.09
N VAL A 11 -1.41 9.22 1.00
CA VAL A 11 -0.49 9.61 -0.09
C VAL A 11 0.57 10.57 0.42
N ASP A 12 0.16 11.58 1.19
CA ASP A 12 1.08 12.54 1.82
C ASP A 12 2.08 11.86 2.76
N VAL A 13 1.61 10.92 3.60
CA VAL A 13 2.47 10.17 4.51
C VAL A 13 3.43 9.24 3.76
N ALA A 14 2.98 8.58 2.69
CA ALA A 14 3.85 7.74 1.88
C ALA A 14 5.00 8.56 1.27
N MET A 15 4.68 9.72 0.69
CA MET A 15 5.64 10.66 0.12
C MET A 15 6.61 11.19 1.19
N ALA A 16 6.08 11.65 2.33
CA ALA A 16 6.88 12.16 3.44
C ALA A 16 7.80 11.09 4.03
N SER A 17 7.35 9.83 4.08
CA SER A 17 8.13 8.71 4.60
C SER A 17 9.32 8.39 3.71
N VAL A 18 9.13 8.35 2.38
CA VAL A 18 10.23 8.18 1.43
C VAL A 18 11.18 9.38 1.48
N LYS A 19 10.67 10.61 1.53
CA LYS A 19 11.50 11.81 1.62
C LYS A 19 12.35 11.84 2.89
N TYR A 20 11.73 11.56 4.04
CA TYR A 20 12.44 11.51 5.32
C TYR A 20 13.51 10.42 5.34
N HIS A 21 13.23 9.27 4.72
CA HIS A 21 14.21 8.19 4.58
C HIS A 21 15.37 8.58 3.65
N LEU A 22 15.11 9.25 2.52
CA LEU A 22 16.17 9.79 1.66
C LEU A 22 17.10 10.73 2.43
N ASP A 23 16.50 11.68 3.16
CA ASP A 23 17.25 12.76 3.80
C ASP A 23 18.03 12.30 5.05
N THR A 24 17.55 11.25 5.74
CA THR A 24 18.06 10.88 7.07
C THR A 24 18.48 9.42 7.23
N GLY A 25 18.08 8.54 6.32
CA GLY A 25 18.23 7.08 6.43
C GLY A 25 17.37 6.44 7.53
N LYS A 26 16.40 7.18 8.10
CA LYS A 26 15.54 6.72 9.21
C LYS A 26 14.10 6.54 8.77
N THR A 27 13.33 5.81 9.57
CA THR A 27 11.87 5.68 9.40
C THR A 27 11.17 6.89 10.00
N LEU A 28 10.19 7.44 9.28
CA LEU A 28 9.35 8.52 9.77
C LEU A 28 8.57 8.05 11.01
N VAL A 29 8.55 8.87 12.06
CA VAL A 29 7.67 8.63 13.21
C VAL A 29 6.27 9.09 12.83
N LYS A 30 5.30 8.19 12.98
CA LYS A 30 3.87 8.49 12.82
C LYS A 30 3.48 9.78 13.55
N PRO A 31 2.83 10.76 12.87
CA PRO A 31 2.27 11.95 13.52
C PRO A 31 1.18 11.59 14.52
N ASP A 32 0.93 12.44 15.52
CA ASP A 32 -0.15 12.21 16.51
C ASP A 32 -1.54 12.64 16.01
N ASP A 33 -1.62 13.49 14.99
CA ASP A 33 -2.86 14.01 14.41
C ASP A 33 -3.07 13.46 12.99
N TYR A 34 -3.96 12.48 12.86
CA TYR A 34 -4.35 11.86 11.60
C TYR A 34 -5.78 11.30 11.67
N PRO A 35 -6.43 11.01 10.53
CA PRO A 35 -7.76 10.42 10.51
C PRO A 35 -7.82 9.08 11.27
N ILE A 36 -8.72 8.98 12.25
CA ILE A 36 -8.81 7.84 13.19
C ILE A 36 -9.07 6.50 12.50
N GLU A 37 -9.73 6.51 11.34
CA GLU A 37 -9.96 5.30 10.55
C GLU A 37 -8.67 4.61 10.08
N LEU A 38 -7.54 5.32 10.06
CA LEU A 38 -6.24 4.77 9.66
C LEU A 38 -5.58 3.92 10.76
N ASP A 39 -6.15 3.89 11.97
CA ASP A 39 -5.79 2.93 13.01
C ASP A 39 -6.33 1.51 12.72
N GLU A 40 -7.26 1.38 11.78
CA GLU A 40 -7.75 0.07 11.36
C GLU A 40 -6.63 -0.71 10.66
N LYS A 41 -6.49 -1.99 11.01
CA LYS A 41 -5.60 -2.90 10.29
C LYS A 41 -6.19 -3.25 8.93
N LEU A 42 -5.50 -2.84 7.88
CA LEU A 42 -5.89 -3.03 6.48
C LEU A 42 -4.68 -3.47 5.66
N GLY A 43 -4.94 -4.15 4.55
CA GLY A 43 -3.91 -4.37 3.54
C GLY A 43 -3.60 -3.06 2.83
N VAL A 44 -2.32 -2.78 2.59
CA VAL A 44 -1.89 -1.54 1.94
C VAL A 44 -0.76 -1.83 0.97
N PHE A 45 -0.84 -1.29 -0.24
CA PHE A 45 0.23 -1.25 -1.23
C PHE A 45 0.57 0.20 -1.56
N VAL A 46 1.86 0.49 -1.66
CA VAL A 46 2.35 1.75 -2.22
C VAL A 46 2.99 1.44 -3.55
N THR A 47 2.48 2.08 -4.59
CA THR A 47 3.03 2.04 -5.94
C THR A 47 3.66 3.39 -6.23
N ILE A 48 4.91 3.35 -6.68
CA ILE A 48 5.67 4.51 -7.12
C ILE A 48 5.80 4.40 -8.64
N ASN A 49 5.41 5.46 -9.34
CA ASN A 49 5.54 5.58 -10.78
C ASN A 49 6.48 6.75 -11.13
N LYS A 50 7.11 6.64 -12.31
CA LYS A 50 7.88 7.72 -12.93
C LYS A 50 7.47 7.83 -14.39
N ASN A 51 6.91 8.97 -14.79
CA ASN A 51 6.37 9.17 -16.14
C ASN A 51 5.38 8.06 -16.56
N ASN A 52 4.39 7.76 -15.71
CA ASN A 52 3.41 6.69 -15.90
C ASN A 52 4.01 5.27 -16.04
N LYS A 53 5.24 5.04 -15.57
CA LYS A 53 5.87 3.71 -15.55
C LYS A 53 6.17 3.28 -14.13
N LEU A 54 5.90 2.02 -13.83
CA LEU A 54 6.22 1.40 -12.54
C LEU A 54 7.69 1.61 -12.19
N ARG A 55 7.93 2.16 -10.99
CA ARG A 55 9.26 2.44 -10.44
C ARG A 55 9.52 1.74 -9.11
N GLY A 56 8.47 1.27 -8.45
CA GLY A 56 8.51 0.43 -7.26
C GLY A 56 7.10 0.10 -6.81
N CYS A 57 6.87 -1.10 -6.28
CA CYS A 57 5.58 -1.45 -5.67
C CYS A 57 5.79 -2.55 -4.63
N ILE A 58 5.46 -2.22 -3.38
CA ILE A 58 5.48 -3.14 -2.25
C ILE A 58 4.24 -2.90 -1.41
N GLY A 59 3.75 -3.96 -0.76
CA GLY A 59 2.60 -3.87 0.11
C GLY A 59 2.41 -5.10 0.98
N TYR A 60 1.47 -4.98 1.90
CA TYR A 60 0.93 -6.09 2.68
C TYR A 60 -0.48 -6.39 2.16
N ALA A 61 -0.68 -7.60 1.62
CA ALA A 61 -2.02 -8.06 1.25
C ALA A 61 -2.89 -8.33 2.47
N GLU A 62 -2.30 -8.89 3.52
CA GLU A 62 -2.98 -9.14 4.79
C GLU A 62 -2.90 -7.93 5.73
N PRO A 63 -3.95 -7.69 6.54
CA PRO A 63 -4.02 -6.58 7.50
C PRO A 63 -3.17 -6.82 8.75
N VAL A 64 -1.84 -6.83 8.58
CA VAL A 64 -0.89 -7.15 9.66
C VAL A 64 -0.70 -5.99 10.65
N LYS A 65 -0.87 -4.74 10.20
CA LYS A 65 -0.63 -3.48 10.93
C LYS A 65 -1.72 -2.45 10.61
N PRO A 66 -1.89 -1.41 11.46
CA PRO A 66 -2.73 -0.25 11.12
C PRO A 66 -2.35 0.34 9.76
N ALA A 67 -3.33 0.85 9.01
CA ALA A 67 -3.11 1.37 7.66
C ALA A 67 -2.03 2.47 7.62
N ILE A 68 -2.01 3.35 8.63
CA ILE A 68 -0.98 4.40 8.74
C ILE A 68 0.43 3.82 8.89
N ASP A 69 0.60 2.83 9.79
CA ASP A 69 1.89 2.21 10.06
C ASP A 69 2.33 1.35 8.86
N ALA A 70 1.41 0.61 8.25
CA ALA A 70 1.64 -0.16 7.04
C ALA A 70 2.10 0.73 5.87
N THR A 71 1.47 1.90 5.70
CA THR A 71 1.81 2.85 4.63
C THR A 71 3.23 3.37 4.76
N ILE A 72 3.65 3.76 5.97
CA ILE A 72 5.03 4.20 6.23
C ILE A 72 6.03 3.11 5.86
N ASP A 73 5.79 1.89 6.33
CA ASP A 73 6.68 0.74 6.09
C ASP A 73 6.79 0.42 4.60
N VAL A 74 5.65 0.25 3.91
CA VAL A 74 5.65 -0.22 2.51
C VAL A 74 5.99 0.88 1.51
N ALA A 75 5.84 2.16 1.86
CA ALA A 75 6.33 3.27 1.05
C ALA A 75 7.85 3.26 0.97
N ILE A 76 8.53 3.10 2.11
CA ILE A 76 9.99 2.98 2.17
C ILE A 76 10.42 1.73 1.41
N ALA A 77 9.79 0.58 1.65
CA ALA A 77 10.12 -0.66 0.95
C ALA A 77 9.92 -0.55 -0.58
N ALA A 78 8.83 0.09 -1.04
CA ALA A 78 8.60 0.32 -2.47
C ALA A 78 9.70 1.18 -3.10
N ALA A 79 10.27 2.13 -2.36
CA ALA A 79 11.32 3.02 -2.83
C ALA A 79 12.74 2.41 -2.80
N PHE A 80 13.02 1.52 -1.85
CA PHE A 80 14.39 1.09 -1.53
C PHE A 80 14.63 -0.42 -1.52
N GLU A 81 13.56 -1.22 -1.48
CA GLU A 81 13.64 -2.67 -1.27
C GLU A 81 12.95 -3.49 -2.37
N ASP A 82 12.28 -2.84 -3.34
CA ASP A 82 11.72 -3.55 -4.50
C ASP A 82 12.87 -4.16 -5.34
N PRO A 83 13.00 -5.50 -5.38
CA PRO A 83 14.17 -6.16 -5.95
C PRO A 83 14.26 -6.02 -7.48
N ARG A 84 13.22 -5.49 -8.12
CA ARG A 84 13.17 -5.27 -9.57
C ARG A 84 13.85 -3.97 -9.98
N PHE A 85 14.09 -3.05 -9.02
CA PHE A 85 14.61 -1.72 -9.29
C PHE A 85 15.76 -1.36 -8.37
N ASN A 86 16.57 -0.38 -8.80
CA ASN A 86 17.54 0.24 -7.91
C ASN A 86 16.82 1.18 -6.93
N GLN A 87 17.47 1.44 -5.79
CA GLN A 87 17.02 2.44 -4.83
C GLN A 87 16.79 3.81 -5.49
N ILE A 88 15.72 4.48 -5.09
CA ILE A 88 15.40 5.84 -5.55
C ILE A 88 16.47 6.81 -5.03
N SER A 89 16.82 7.80 -5.87
CA SER A 89 17.73 8.88 -5.49
C SER A 89 16.98 10.18 -5.19
N GLU A 90 17.59 11.08 -4.42
CA GLU A 90 17.01 12.41 -4.14
C GLU A 90 16.63 13.18 -5.42
N LYS A 91 17.45 13.09 -6.46
CA LYS A 91 17.18 13.77 -7.74
C LYS A 91 15.98 13.18 -8.47
N GLU A 92 15.76 11.88 -8.31
CA GLU A 92 14.67 11.18 -8.94
C GLU A 92 13.34 11.45 -8.23
N PHE A 93 13.37 11.70 -6.91
CA PHE A 93 12.20 11.83 -6.06
C PHE A 93 11.17 12.86 -6.56
N GLU A 94 11.65 14.03 -7.01
CA GLU A 94 10.80 15.13 -7.49
C GLU A 94 10.02 14.80 -8.77
N GLU A 95 10.35 13.70 -9.45
CA GLU A 95 9.71 13.25 -10.70
C GLU A 95 8.76 12.06 -10.48
N LEU A 96 8.50 11.70 -9.21
CA LEU A 96 7.73 10.50 -8.87
C LEU A 96 6.28 10.79 -8.57
N GLU A 97 5.44 9.85 -8.97
CA GLU A 97 4.01 9.80 -8.67
C GLU A 97 3.78 8.67 -7.67
N PHE A 98 3.05 8.96 -6.59
CA PHE A 98 2.73 8.00 -5.55
C PHE A 98 1.25 7.63 -5.61
N GLU A 99 0.98 6.33 -5.50
CA GLU A 99 -0.37 5.77 -5.42
C GLU A 99 -0.44 4.86 -4.19
N VAL A 100 -1.47 5.01 -3.38
CA VAL A 100 -1.73 4.15 -2.22
C VAL A 100 -3.01 3.36 -2.47
N THR A 101 -2.87 2.04 -2.55
CA THR A 101 -4.01 1.12 -2.64
C THR A 101 -4.30 0.55 -1.26
N VAL A 102 -5.51 0.78 -0.75
CA VAL A 102 -5.98 0.21 0.52
C VAL A 102 -6.97 -0.92 0.23
N LEU A 103 -6.74 -2.07 0.86
CA LEU A 103 -7.55 -3.27 0.68
C LEU A 103 -8.50 -3.47 1.87
N THR A 104 -9.69 -3.97 1.58
CA THR A 104 -10.56 -4.55 2.60
C THR A 104 -9.90 -5.80 3.19
N LYS A 105 -10.34 -6.19 4.39
CA LYS A 105 -9.91 -7.44 5.00
C LYS A 105 -10.34 -8.60 4.08
N PRO A 106 -9.43 -9.52 3.71
CA PRO A 106 -9.79 -10.68 2.90
C PRO A 106 -10.84 -11.54 3.60
N GLU A 107 -11.83 -11.99 2.85
CA GLU A 107 -12.84 -12.94 3.32
C GLU A 107 -12.68 -14.26 2.58
N MET A 108 -12.76 -15.37 3.32
CA MET A 108 -12.68 -16.69 2.71
C MET A 108 -13.99 -17.00 1.99
N ILE A 109 -13.92 -17.24 0.69
CA ILE A 109 -15.07 -17.71 -0.08
C ILE A 109 -15.27 -19.20 0.23
N VAL A 110 -16.45 -19.54 0.78
CA VAL A 110 -16.80 -20.91 1.17
C VAL A 110 -17.93 -21.41 0.29
N VAL A 111 -17.61 -22.36 -0.59
CA VAL A 111 -18.57 -22.98 -1.52
C VAL A 111 -18.58 -24.50 -1.38
N ALA A 112 -19.70 -25.14 -1.73
CA ALA A 112 -19.81 -26.60 -1.68
C ALA A 112 -19.09 -27.27 -2.87
N HIS A 113 -19.09 -26.61 -4.03
CA HIS A 113 -18.44 -27.10 -5.24
C HIS A 113 -17.61 -25.98 -5.93
N PRO A 114 -16.43 -26.28 -6.51
CA PRO A 114 -15.54 -25.25 -7.07
C PRO A 114 -16.13 -24.41 -8.23
N ASP A 115 -17.11 -24.93 -8.94
CA ASP A 115 -17.83 -24.20 -9.99
C ASP A 115 -18.66 -23.03 -9.44
N GLN A 116 -19.00 -23.04 -8.15
CA GLN A 116 -19.77 -21.98 -7.51
C GLN A 116 -18.92 -20.75 -7.14
N TYR A 117 -17.59 -20.82 -7.21
CA TYR A 117 -16.75 -19.64 -6.94
C TYR A 117 -17.06 -18.47 -7.87
N PHE A 118 -17.47 -18.75 -9.12
CA PHE A 118 -17.78 -17.70 -10.09
C PHE A 118 -19.03 -16.89 -9.73
N ASP A 119 -19.94 -17.45 -8.92
CA ASP A 119 -21.16 -16.78 -8.47
C ASP A 119 -20.88 -15.83 -7.29
N GLU A 120 -19.79 -16.06 -6.55
CA GLU A 120 -19.39 -15.29 -5.36
C GLU A 120 -18.38 -14.18 -5.66
N ILE A 121 -17.89 -14.07 -6.91
CA ILE A 121 -16.84 -13.13 -7.31
C ILE A 121 -17.38 -12.11 -8.30
N GLU A 122 -17.20 -10.82 -8.00
CA GLU A 122 -17.56 -9.73 -8.89
C GLU A 122 -16.33 -9.13 -9.61
N ILE A 123 -16.29 -9.29 -10.92
CA ILE A 123 -15.22 -8.76 -11.78
C ILE A 123 -15.23 -7.23 -11.74
N GLY A 124 -14.06 -6.63 -11.53
CA GLY A 124 -13.89 -5.18 -11.43
C GLY A 124 -14.11 -4.62 -10.02
N ARG A 125 -14.48 -5.48 -9.06
CA ARG A 125 -14.62 -5.13 -7.64
C ARG A 125 -13.69 -5.96 -6.76
N ASP A 126 -13.71 -7.28 -6.90
CA ASP A 126 -13.07 -8.18 -5.94
C ASP A 126 -11.63 -8.53 -6.34
N GLY A 127 -10.70 -8.36 -5.39
CA GLY A 127 -9.35 -8.91 -5.46
C GLY A 127 -9.32 -10.35 -4.94
N LEU A 128 -8.50 -11.21 -5.54
CA LEU A 128 -8.41 -12.63 -5.16
C LEU A 128 -7.04 -12.98 -4.57
N ILE A 129 -7.05 -13.77 -3.50
CA ILE A 129 -5.87 -14.42 -2.93
C ILE A 129 -6.06 -15.93 -3.10
N ILE A 130 -5.09 -16.59 -3.74
CA ILE A 130 -5.09 -18.05 -3.92
C ILE A 130 -3.93 -18.62 -3.12
N GLN A 131 -4.21 -19.57 -2.23
CA GLN A 131 -3.21 -20.22 -1.41
C GLN A 131 -3.31 -21.74 -1.54
N LYS A 132 -2.17 -22.38 -1.80
CA LYS A 132 -2.00 -23.84 -1.75
C LYS A 132 -0.66 -24.10 -1.06
N GLY A 133 -0.70 -24.80 0.06
CA GLY A 133 0.50 -25.17 0.83
C GLY A 133 1.48 -26.05 0.05
#